data_AF-A0AAD5C1X6-F1
#
_entry.id   AF-A0AAD5C1X6-F1
#
_cell.length_a   1.000
_cell.length_b   1.000
_cell.length_c   1.000
_cell.angle_alpha   90.00
_cell.angle_beta   90.00
_cell.angle_gamma   90.00
#
_symmetry.space_group_name_H-M   'P 1'
#
loop_
_entity.id
_entity.type
_entity.pdbx_description
1 polymer ?
#
loop_
_entity_poly.entity_id
_entity_poly.type
_entity_poly.pdbx_seq_one_letter_code
_entity_poly.pdbx_strand_id
1 'polypeptide(L)' 'VTIIVAARGVVELPPIKSTAQLKEALQKLATIPSSKIMGVEVLWAPQKEDDSLTEQEMLEDYPLLRPL' A
#
# COMPACT_ATOMS: atom_id res chain seq x y z
N VAL A 1 0.54 -9.89 -3.44
CA VAL A 1 -0.08 -9.21 -2.27
C VAL A 1 0.36 -7.77 -2.29
N THR A 2 -0.59 -6.86 -2.44
CA THR A 2 -0.37 -5.42 -2.46
C THR A 2 -1.14 -4.81 -1.28
N ILE A 3 -0.51 -3.89 -0.54
CA ILE A 3 -1.12 -3.22 0.61
C ILE A 3 -1.17 -1.73 0.32
N ILE A 4 -2.36 -1.15 0.36
CA ILE A 4 -2.60 0.28 0.16
C ILE A 4 -3.01 0.88 1.51
N VAL A 5 -2.33 1.94 1.93
CA VAL A 5 -2.61 2.64 3.19
C VAL A 5 -2.80 4.11 2.92
N ALA A 6 -4.00 4.62 3.18
CA ALA A 6 -4.27 6.05 3.20
C ALA A 6 -4.13 6.55 4.63
N ALA A 7 -3.15 7.43 4.87
CA ALA A 7 -2.90 8.03 6.18
C ALA A 7 -2.58 9.52 6.07
N ARG A 8 -2.94 10.30 7.09
CA ARG A 8 -2.65 11.73 7.14
C ARG A 8 -1.23 11.99 7.65
N GLY A 9 -0.48 12.77 6.87
CA GLY A 9 0.91 13.15 7.16
C GLY A 9 1.90 12.45 6.24
N VAL A 10 3.19 12.69 6.47
CA VAL A 10 4.27 12.06 5.69
C VAL A 10 4.68 10.77 6.39
N VAL A 11 4.64 9.65 5.67
CA VAL A 11 5.15 8.35 6.12
C VAL A 11 6.28 7.95 5.19
N GLU A 12 7.51 8.04 5.69
CA GLU A 12 8.69 7.65 4.92
C GLU A 12 8.93 6.14 5.03
N LEU A 13 8.74 5.44 3.92
CA LEU A 13 9.03 4.02 3.82
C LEU A 13 10.44 3.82 3.26
N PRO A 14 11.25 2.93 3.86
CA PRO A 14 12.56 2.60 3.31
C PRO A 14 12.41 1.87 1.97
N PRO A 15 13.40 1.94 1.06
CA PRO A 15 13.40 1.11 -0.14
C PRO A 15 13.43 -0.37 0.24
N ILE A 16 12.43 -1.12 -0.21
CA ILE A 16 12.24 -2.52 0.14
C ILE A 16 12.93 -3.39 -0.91
N LYS A 17 14.05 -4.03 -0.54
CA LYS A 17 14.78 -4.98 -1.40
C LYS A 17 14.96 -6.35 -0.74
N SER A 18 14.46 -6.53 0.48
CA SER A 18 14.58 -7.76 1.26
C SER A 18 13.39 -7.94 2.19
N THR A 19 13.17 -9.17 2.64
CA THR A 19 12.11 -9.51 3.61
C THR A 19 12.29 -8.83 4.96
N ALA A 20 13.53 -8.59 5.39
CA ALA A 20 13.82 -7.83 6.62
C ALA A 20 13.37 -6.36 6.50
N GLN A 21 13.64 -5.71 5.36
CA GLN A 21 13.18 -4.35 5.09
C GLN A 21 11.66 -4.27 4.89
N LEU A 22 11.05 -5.30 4.30
CA LEU A 22 9.60 -5.39 4.21
C LEU A 22 8.97 -5.42 5.61
N LYS A 23 9.53 -6.22 6.53
CA LYS A 23 9.09 -6.26 7.93
C LYS A 23 9.22 -4.90 8.60
N GLU A 24 10.34 -4.19 8.39
CA GLU A 24 10.54 -2.85 8.94
C GLU A 24 9.52 -1.84 8.38
N ALA A 25 9.26 -1.87 7.07
CA ALA A 25 8.27 -1.02 6.43
C ALA A 25 6.85 -1.27 6.98
N LEU A 26 6.47 -2.54 7.15
CA LEU A 26 5.19 -2.91 7.77
C LEU A 26 5.10 -2.46 9.24
N GLN A 27 6.20 -2.56 9.99
CA GLN A 27 6.25 -2.05 11.37
C GLN A 27 6.08 -0.53 11.39
N LYS A 28 6.69 0.21 10.46
CA LYS A 28 6.48 1.67 10.33
C LYS A 28 5.03 1.99 10.03
N LEU A 29 4.38 1.25 9.13
CA LEU A 29 2.93 1.42 8.89
C LEU A 29 2.10 1.16 10.15
N ALA A 30 2.46 0.14 10.95
CA ALA A 30 1.79 -0.15 12.21
C ALA A 30 1.99 0.92 13.30
N THR A 31 3.02 1.77 13.19
CA THR A 31 3.21 2.91 14.10
C THR A 31 2.30 4.10 13.79
N ILE A 32 1.60 4.11 12.65
CA ILE A 32 0.66 5.17 12.31
C ILE A 32 -0.51 5.10 13.30
N PRO A 33 -0.79 6.18 14.06
CA PRO A 33 -1.94 6.20 14.96
C PRO A 33 -3.23 5.96 14.18
N SER A 34 -4.13 5.13 14.72
CA SER A 34 -5.42 4.82 14.08
C SER A 34 -6.24 6.06 13.73
N SER A 35 -6.14 7.12 14.54
CA SER A 35 -6.78 8.42 14.28
C SER A 35 -6.28 9.14 13.01
N LYS A 36 -5.09 8.77 12.51
CA LYS A 36 -4.51 9.29 11.28
C LYS A 36 -4.71 8.37 10.08
N ILE A 37 -5.14 7.13 10.30
CA ILE A 37 -5.45 6.19 9.22
C ILE A 37 -6.84 6.54 8.67
N MET A 38 -6.91 6.78 7.36
CA MET A 38 -8.16 7.03 6.64
C MET A 38 -8.74 5.74 6.05
N GLY A 39 -7.87 4.80 5.68
CA GLY A 39 -8.25 3.49 5.16
C GLY A 39 -7.04 2.60 4.97
N VAL A 40 -7.26 1.28 5.05
CA VAL A 40 -6.29 0.25 4.71
C VAL A 40 -6.98 -0.77 3.82
N GLU A 41 -6.35 -1.10 2.71
CA GLU A 41 -6.84 -2.11 1.77
C GLU A 41 -5.73 -3.11 1.47
N VAL A 42 -6.09 -4.39 1.46
CA VAL A 42 -5.17 -5.49 1.16
C VAL A 42 -5.67 -6.18 -0.09
N LEU A 43 -4.91 -6.04 -1.17
CA LEU A 43 -5.18 -6.67 -2.45
C LEU A 43 -4.39 -7.98 -2.54
N TRP A 44 -5.10 -9.09 -2.72
CA TRP A 44 -4.49 -10.40 -2.94
C TRP A 44 -4.13 -10.66 -4.40
N ALA A 45 -4.45 -9.73 -5.32
CA ALA A 45 -3.86 -9.70 -6.66
C ALA A 45 -2.36 -9.36 -6.58
N PRO A 46 -1.53 -9.89 -7.47
CA PRO A 46 -1.84 -10.74 -8.63
C PRO A 46 -1.78 -12.25 -8.27
N GLN A 47 -2.54 -13.07 -8.99
CA GLN A 47 -2.52 -14.53 -8.80
C GLN A 47 -1.39 -15.23 -9.59
N LYS A 48 -0.67 -14.49 -10.44
CA LYS A 48 0.45 -14.98 -11.26
C LYS A 48 1.64 -14.02 -11.14
N GLU A 49 2.86 -14.53 -11.26
CA GLU A 49 4.09 -13.73 -11.10
C GLU A 49 4.23 -12.60 -12.14
N ASP A 50 3.68 -12.79 -13.35
CA ASP A 50 3.79 -11.83 -14.46
C ASP A 50 2.62 -10.84 -14.53
N ASP A 51 1.65 -10.99 -13.64
CA ASP A 51 0.49 -10.14 -13.56
C ASP A 51 0.87 -9.03 -12.58
N SER A 52 0.97 -7.79 -13.02
CA SER A 52 1.22 -6.65 -12.12
C SER A 52 0.26 -5.56 -12.50
N LEU A 53 -0.61 -5.16 -11.58
CA LEU A 53 -1.50 -4.04 -11.82
C LEU A 53 -0.66 -2.79 -12.05
N THR A 54 -0.81 -2.20 -13.23
CA THR A 54 -0.31 -0.87 -13.54
C THR A 54 -1.12 0.19 -12.78
N GLU A 55 -0.57 1.40 -12.65
CA GLU A 55 -1.28 2.51 -11.99
C GLU A 55 -2.65 2.78 -12.64
N GLN A 56 -2.72 2.66 -13.97
CA GLN A 56 -3.94 2.92 -14.72
C GLN A 56 -5.01 1.86 -14.45
N GLU A 57 -4.65 0.58 -14.46
CA GLU A 57 -5.55 -0.53 -14.10
C GLU A 57 -6.02 -0.40 -12.64
N MET A 58 -5.14 0.01 -11.73
CA MET A 58 -5.52 0.28 -10.34
C MET A 58 -6.56 1.40 -10.24
N LEU A 59 -6.44 2.48 -11.01
CA LEU A 59 -7.40 3.59 -10.99
C LEU A 59 -8.70 3.31 -11.76
N GLU A 60 -8.69 2.32 -12.65
CA GLU A 60 -9.88 1.81 -13.34
C GLU A 60 -10.68 0.86 -12.44
N ASP A 61 -10.01 -0.10 -11.81
CA ASP A 61 -10.64 -1.06 -10.90
C ASP A 61 -11.02 -0.43 -9.56
N TYR A 62 -10.30 0.61 -9.14
CA TYR A 62 -10.51 1.29 -7.85
C TYR A 62 -10.65 2.81 -8.03
N PRO A 63 -11.74 3.28 -8.66
CA PRO A 63 -11.94 4.70 -8.96
C PRO A 63 -12.03 5.59 -7.71
N LEU A 64 -12.30 5.00 -6.54
CA LEU A 64 -12.30 5.67 -5.23
C LEU A 64 -10.91 6.12 -4.76
N LEU A 65 -9.84 5.57 -5.35
CA LEU A 65 -8.45 5.96 -5.07
C LEU A 65 -8.01 7.19 -5.86
N ARG A 66 -8.83 7.68 -6.81
CA ARG A 66 -8.52 8.91 -7.54
C ARG A 66 -8.47 10.07 -6.55
N PRO A 67 -7.39 10.88 -6.55
CA PRO A 67 -7.38 12.13 -5.80
C PRO A 67 -8.57 12.99 -6.24
N LEU A 68 -9.27 13.60 -5.28
CA LEU A 68 -10.31 14.60 -5.53
C LEU A 68 -9.73 15.87 -6.18
#